data_AF-A0A3B0V6H1-F1
#
_entry.id   AF-A0A3B0V6H1-F1
#
_cell.length_a   1.000
_cell.length_b   1.000
_cell.length_c   1.000
_cell.angle_alpha   90.00
_cell.angle_beta   90.00
_cell.angle_gamma   90.00
#
_symmetry.space_group_name_H-M   'P 1'
#
loop_
_entity.id
_entity.type
_entity.pdbx_description
1 polymer ?
#
loop_
_entity_poly.entity_id
_entity_poly.type
_entity_poly.pdbx_seq_one_letter_code
_entity_poly.pdbx_strand_id
1 'polypeptide(L)'
;MAIKWTSEIEQRFTELRLRKLSGNLTEEERKELTQLREIVEVVEFESAAPLLKKLESEQGALQNVLESHQAENNELVQLLNQQALLIADTKRWLKEFEQRYSIIQSSFTRLTKQSLAT
;
A
#
# COMPACT_ATOMS: atom_id res chain seq x y z
N MET A 1 -9.19 8.50 -41.89
CA MET A 1 -8.18 9.38 -41.28
C MET A 1 -8.69 9.72 -39.90
N ALA A 2 -7.97 9.37 -38.83
CA ALA A 2 -8.38 9.76 -37.49
C ALA A 2 -8.26 11.29 -37.37
N ILE A 3 -9.39 11.97 -37.19
CA ILE A 3 -9.43 13.42 -36.99
C ILE A 3 -8.73 13.69 -35.66
N LYS A 4 -7.56 14.31 -35.71
CA LYS A 4 -6.80 14.66 -34.53
C LYS A 4 -7.53 15.81 -33.82
N TRP A 5 -7.85 15.66 -32.54
CA TRP A 5 -8.47 16.73 -31.76
C TRP A 5 -7.49 17.91 -31.64
N THR A 6 -7.83 19.06 -32.23
CA THR A 6 -7.03 20.30 -32.20
C THR A 6 -7.82 21.43 -31.54
N SER A 7 -7.14 22.51 -31.15
CA SER A 7 -7.81 23.67 -30.54
C SER A 7 -8.83 24.32 -31.47
N GLU A 8 -8.62 24.23 -32.79
CA GLU A 8 -9.56 24.75 -33.80
C GLU A 8 -10.85 23.92 -33.83
N ILE A 9 -10.73 22.59 -33.72
CA ILE A 9 -11.89 21.68 -33.65
C ILE A 9 -12.64 21.86 -32.32
N GLU A 10 -11.93 22.07 -31.22
CA GLU A 10 -12.52 22.36 -29.92
C GLU A 10 -13.28 23.70 -29.90
N GLN A 11 -12.71 24.74 -30.49
CA GLN A 11 -13.38 26.03 -30.66
C GLN A 11 -14.63 25.89 -31.54
N ARG A 12 -14.54 25.17 -32.66
CA ARG A 12 -15.68 24.90 -33.55
C ARG A 12 -16.78 24.11 -32.84
N PHE A 13 -16.42 23.09 -32.08
CA PHE A 13 -17.34 22.31 -31.27
C PHE A 13 -18.05 23.18 -30.23
N THR A 14 -17.30 24.07 -29.56
CA THR A 14 -17.83 25.00 -28.56
C THR A 14 -18.81 26.00 -29.18
N GLU A 15 -18.46 26.59 -30.33
CA GLU A 15 -19.35 27.47 -31.09
C GLU A 15 -20.66 26.77 -31.47
N LEU A 16 -20.58 25.56 -32.02
CA LEU A 16 -21.76 24.78 -32.41
C LEU A 16 -22.62 24.41 -31.20
N ARG A 17 -22.00 24.13 -30.05
CA ARG A 17 -22.72 23.91 -28.77
C ARG A 17 -23.47 25.16 -28.33
N LEU A 18 -22.84 26.33 -28.43
CA LEU A 18 -23.44 27.61 -28.07
C LEU A 18 -24.61 27.95 -29.02
N ARG A 19 -24.44 27.75 -30.33
CA ARG A 19 -25.52 27.93 -31.32
C ARG A 19 -26.69 26.98 -31.10
N LYS A 20 -26.42 25.73 -30.69
CA LYS A 20 -27.46 24.75 -30.31
C LYS A 20 -28.28 25.25 -29.12
N LEU A 21 -27.63 25.82 -28.10
CA LEU A 21 -28.29 26.38 -26.92
C LEU A 21 -29.14 27.61 -27.27
N SER A 22 -28.70 28.40 -28.24
CA SER A 22 -29.44 29.56 -28.76
C SER A 22 -30.56 29.21 -29.73
N GLY A 23 -30.75 27.94 -30.09
CA GLY A 23 -31.79 27.48 -31.01
C GLY A 23 -31.55 27.77 -32.51
N ASN A 24 -30.40 28.34 -32.87
CA ASN A 24 -30.09 28.83 -34.22
C ASN A 24 -29.22 27.85 -35.03
N LEU A 25 -29.35 26.54 -34.78
CA LEU A 25 -28.51 25.52 -35.42
C LEU A 25 -29.15 24.99 -36.71
N THR A 26 -28.43 25.09 -37.83
CA THR A 26 -28.87 24.52 -39.11
C THR A 26 -28.76 22.99 -39.11
N GLU A 27 -29.35 22.33 -40.10
CA GLU A 27 -29.33 20.86 -40.18
C GLU A 27 -27.92 20.33 -40.50
N GLU A 28 -27.15 21.07 -41.29
CA GLU A 28 -25.74 20.79 -41.58
C GLU A 28 -24.89 20.93 -40.32
N GLU A 29 -25.10 21.99 -39.53
CA GLU A 29 -24.42 22.22 -38.26
C GLU A 29 -24.80 21.17 -37.19
N ARG A 30 -26.03 20.62 -37.24
CA ARG A 30 -26.44 19.49 -36.38
C ARG A 30 -25.66 18.23 -36.70
N LYS A 31 -25.49 17.92 -37.99
CA LYS A 31 -24.71 16.77 -38.44
C LYS A 31 -23.23 16.93 -38.06
N GLU A 32 -22.66 18.11 -38.28
CA GLU A 32 -21.29 18.45 -37.87
C GLU A 32 -21.10 18.29 -36.36
N LEU A 33 -22.01 18.83 -35.54
CA LEU A 33 -21.95 18.69 -34.08
C LEU A 33 -22.06 17.23 -33.62
N THR A 34 -22.85 16.41 -34.30
CA THR A 34 -23.01 14.98 -33.98
C THR A 34 -21.72 14.22 -34.28
N GLN A 35 -21.12 14.46 -35.45
CA GLN A 35 -19.83 13.88 -35.82
C GLN A 35 -18.71 14.31 -34.85
N LEU A 36 -18.69 15.58 -34.44
CA LEU A 36 -17.71 16.06 -33.47
C LEU A 36 -17.89 15.41 -32.08
N ARG A 37 -19.13 15.11 -31.66
CA ARG A 37 -19.38 14.38 -30.40
C ARG A 37 -18.81 12.96 -30.45
N GLU A 38 -19.05 12.23 -31.53
CA GLU A 38 -18.52 10.88 -31.72
C GLU A 38 -16.98 10.88 -31.69
N ILE A 39 -16.36 11.90 -32.30
CA ILE A 39 -14.89 12.07 -32.26
C ILE A 39 -14.40 12.36 -30.84
N VAL A 40 -15.07 13.23 -30.07
CA VAL A 40 -14.71 13.50 -28.67
C VAL A 40 -14.79 12.23 -27.83
N GLU A 41 -15.88 11.47 -27.92
CA GLU A 41 -16.06 10.24 -27.16
C GLU A 41 -14.96 9.21 -27.46
N VAL A 42 -14.58 9.07 -28.73
CA VAL A 42 -13.47 8.18 -29.13
C VAL A 42 -12.14 8.68 -28.57
N VAL A 43 -11.84 9.97 -28.68
CA VAL A 43 -10.57 10.56 -28.18
C VAL A 43 -10.49 10.49 -26.65
N GLU A 44 -11.59 10.75 -25.94
CA GLU A 44 -11.69 10.60 -24.50
C GLU A 44 -11.47 9.15 -24.08
N PHE A 45 -12.09 8.19 -24.78
CA PHE A 45 -11.90 6.78 -24.51
C PHE A 45 -10.46 6.33 -24.78
N GLU A 46 -9.88 6.70 -25.93
CA GLU A 46 -8.51 6.34 -26.32
C GLU A 46 -7.46 6.95 -25.39
N SER A 47 -7.71 8.15 -24.84
CA SER A 47 -6.81 8.80 -23.89
C SER A 47 -6.97 8.28 -22.45
N ALA A 48 -8.19 7.96 -22.02
CA ALA A 48 -8.48 7.47 -20.67
C ALA A 48 -8.10 6.00 -20.48
N ALA A 49 -8.36 5.14 -21.48
CA ALA A 49 -8.09 3.70 -21.40
C ALA A 49 -6.64 3.34 -20.99
N PRO A 50 -5.57 3.91 -21.57
CA PRO A 50 -4.21 3.61 -21.15
C PRO A 50 -3.88 4.13 -19.76
N LEU A 51 -4.45 5.26 -19.34
CA LEU A 51 -4.26 5.81 -17.99
C LEU A 51 -4.94 4.94 -16.93
N LEU A 52 -6.17 4.47 -17.21
CA LEU A 52 -6.88 3.53 -16.33
C LEU A 52 -6.11 2.21 -16.21
N LYS A 53 -5.65 1.65 -17.33
CA LYS A 53 -4.83 0.44 -17.33
C LYS A 53 -3.53 0.62 -16.53
N LYS A 54 -2.91 1.80 -16.62
CA LYS A 54 -1.72 2.13 -15.82
C LYS A 54 -2.08 2.17 -14.32
N LEU A 55 -3.16 2.84 -13.94
CA LEU A 55 -3.63 2.90 -12.55
C LEU A 55 -3.95 1.52 -11.98
N GLU A 56 -4.62 0.65 -12.75
CA GLU A 56 -4.89 -0.74 -12.36
C GLU A 56 -3.59 -1.52 -12.11
N SER A 57 -2.57 -1.32 -12.97
CA SER A 57 -1.27 -1.97 -12.79
C SER A 57 -0.52 -1.46 -11.55
N GLU A 58 -0.58 -0.15 -11.28
CA GLU A 58 0.02 0.46 -10.09
C GLU A 58 -0.69 0.02 -8.82
N GLN A 59 -2.02 -0.07 -8.84
CA GLN A 59 -2.82 -0.60 -7.74
C GLN A 59 -2.44 -2.06 -7.44
N GLY A 60 -2.31 -2.90 -8.47
CA GLY A 60 -1.87 -4.28 -8.30
C GLY A 60 -0.46 -4.39 -7.71
N ALA A 61 0.47 -3.54 -8.15
CA ALA A 61 1.82 -3.49 -7.60
C ALA A 61 1.83 -3.06 -6.12
N LEU A 62 1.06 -2.02 -5.76
CA LEU A 62 0.94 -1.56 -4.38
C LEU A 62 0.28 -2.60 -3.47
N GLN A 63 -0.72 -3.32 -3.97
CA GLN A 63 -1.37 -4.42 -3.27
C GLN A 63 -0.35 -5.52 -2.91
N ASN A 64 0.49 -5.92 -3.87
CA ASN A 64 1.54 -6.92 -3.63
C ASN A 64 2.57 -6.45 -2.58
N VAL A 65 2.97 -5.17 -2.63
CA VAL A 65 3.90 -4.59 -1.64
C VAL A 65 3.26 -4.57 -0.25
N LEU A 66 1.98 -4.21 -0.15
CA LEU A 66 1.25 -4.22 1.12
C LEU A 66 1.19 -5.63 1.71
N GLU A 67 0.88 -6.63 0.89
CA GLU A 67 0.84 -8.04 1.31
C GLU A 67 2.22 -8.53 1.79
N SER A 68 3.29 -8.15 1.09
CA SER A 68 4.67 -8.46 1.52
C SER A 68 4.98 -7.85 2.90
N HIS A 69 4.68 -6.57 3.10
CA HIS A 69 4.92 -5.90 4.38
C HIS A 69 4.05 -6.45 5.51
N GLN A 70 2.82 -6.89 5.21
CA GLN A 70 1.98 -7.56 6.21
C GLN A 70 2.56 -8.92 6.61
N ALA A 71 3.10 -9.69 5.67
CA ALA A 71 3.80 -10.94 5.96
C ALA A 71 5.04 -10.70 6.84
N GLU A 72 5.90 -9.75 6.45
CA GLU A 72 7.08 -9.35 7.23
C GLU A 72 6.71 -8.90 8.65
N ASN A 73 5.64 -8.12 8.79
CA ASN A 73 5.18 -7.66 10.10
C ASN A 73 4.73 -8.84 10.98
N ASN A 74 3.99 -9.80 10.41
CA ASN A 74 3.60 -11.01 11.12
C ASN A 74 4.81 -11.83 11.59
N GLU A 75 5.85 -11.95 10.75
CA GLU A 75 7.11 -12.60 11.13
C GLU A 75 7.82 -11.86 12.27
N LEU A 76 7.88 -10.53 12.21
CA LEU A 76 8.47 -9.70 13.28
C LEU A 76 7.72 -9.85 14.60
N VAL A 77 6.38 -9.90 14.58
CA VAL A 77 5.57 -10.15 15.77
C VAL A 77 5.88 -11.53 16.36
N GLN A 78 6.02 -12.56 15.52
CA GLN A 78 6.41 -13.89 15.99
C GLN A 78 7.81 -13.87 16.62
N LEU A 79 8.78 -13.19 16.00
CA LEU A 79 10.14 -13.07 16.52
C LEU A 79 10.16 -12.35 17.88
N LEU A 80 9.40 -11.27 18.02
CA LEU A 80 9.27 -10.54 19.29
C LEU A 80 8.69 -11.41 20.39
N ASN A 81 7.67 -12.22 20.07
CA ASN A 81 7.09 -13.17 21.02
C ASN A 81 8.11 -14.25 21.44
N GLN A 82 8.90 -14.77 20.50
CA GLN A 82 9.97 -15.71 20.81
C GLN A 82 11.05 -15.10 21.71
N GLN A 83 11.45 -13.85 21.45
CA GLN A 83 12.40 -13.13 22.31
C GLN A 83 11.85 -12.92 23.72
N ALA A 84 10.57 -12.57 23.86
CA ALA A 84 9.94 -12.41 25.16
C ALA A 84 9.95 -13.72 25.97
N LEU A 85 9.68 -14.85 25.32
CA LEU A 85 9.76 -16.18 25.95
C LEU A 85 11.19 -16.51 26.39
N LEU A 86 12.19 -16.30 25.53
CA LEU A 86 13.59 -16.53 25.87
C LEU A 86 14.07 -15.68 27.05
N ILE A 87 13.64 -14.42 27.11
CA ILE A 87 13.93 -13.53 28.24
C ILE A 87 13.30 -14.07 29.53
N ALA A 88 12.03 -14.51 29.46
CA ALA A 88 11.35 -15.09 30.61
C ALA A 88 12.04 -16.38 31.10
N ASP A 89 12.45 -17.24 30.17
CA ASP A 89 13.18 -18.47 30.46
C ASP A 89 14.55 -18.19 31.08
N THR A 90 15.29 -17.22 30.53
CA THR A 90 16.60 -16.83 31.06
C THR A 90 16.48 -16.29 32.48
N LYS A 91 15.46 -15.45 32.75
CA LYS A 91 15.19 -14.94 34.11
C LYS A 91 14.85 -16.06 35.09
N ARG A 92 14.05 -17.05 34.65
CA ARG A 92 13.75 -18.23 35.46
C ARG A 92 15.00 -19.03 35.78
N TRP A 93 15.83 -19.30 34.77
CA TRP A 93 17.08 -20.05 34.95
C TRP A 93 18.06 -19.34 35.90
N LEU A 94 18.19 -18.01 35.78
CA LEU A 94 19.02 -17.22 36.70
C LEU A 94 18.53 -17.34 38.14
N LYS A 95 17.22 -17.24 38.38
CA LYS A 95 16.63 -17.40 39.71
C LYS A 95 16.88 -18.80 40.28
N GLU A 96 16.72 -19.84 39.47
CA GLU A 96 17.01 -21.22 39.88
C GLU A 96 18.50 -21.41 40.20
N PHE A 97 19.39 -20.82 39.41
CA PHE A 97 20.82 -20.86 39.62
C PHE A 97 21.21 -20.18 40.95
N GLU A 98 20.71 -18.97 41.20
CA GLU A 98 20.92 -18.23 42.46
C GLU A 98 20.45 -19.05 43.68
N GLN A 99 19.28 -19.69 43.57
CA GLN A 99 18.76 -20.57 44.61
C GLN A 99 19.71 -21.75 44.87
N ARG A 100 20.15 -22.46 43.82
CA ARG A 100 21.09 -23.58 43.95
C ARG A 100 22.42 -23.13 44.55
N TYR A 101 22.93 -21.98 44.11
CA TYR A 101 24.15 -21.39 44.64
C TYR A 101 24.03 -21.13 46.15
N SER A 102 22.93 -20.51 46.61
CA SER A 102 22.70 -20.25 48.03
C SER A 102 22.62 -21.53 48.88
N ILE A 103 22.04 -22.61 48.34
CA ILE A 103 21.95 -23.93 49.01
C ILE A 103 23.35 -24.55 49.13
N ILE A 104 24.16 -24.47 48.08
CA ILE A 104 25.54 -24.98 48.10
C ILE A 104 26.39 -24.17 49.07
N GLN A 105 26.29 -22.84 49.03
CA GLN A 105 27.03 -21.94 49.91
C GLN A 105 26.69 -22.22 51.38
N SER A 106 25.41 -22.30 51.73
CA SER A 106 24.98 -22.61 53.11
C SER A 106 25.42 -24.00 53.55
N SER A 107 25.36 -25.01 52.66
CA SER A 107 25.84 -26.36 52.94
C SER A 107 27.35 -26.40 53.15
N PHE A 108 28.12 -25.69 52.32
CA PHE A 108 29.56 -25.56 52.46
C PHE A 108 29.92 -24.92 53.78
N THR A 109 29.33 -23.76 54.10
CA THR A 109 29.59 -23.05 55.36
C THR A 109 29.24 -23.87 56.58
N ARG A 110 28.16 -24.65 56.53
CA ARG A 110 27.83 -25.59 57.60
C ARG A 110 28.90 -26.68 57.79
N LEU A 111 29.44 -27.23 56.69
CA LEU A 111 30.41 -28.32 56.72
C LEU A 111 31.82 -27.86 57.09
N THR A 112 32.27 -26.72 56.59
CA THR A 112 33.65 -26.24 56.73
C THR A 112 33.81 -25.19 57.82
N LYS A 113 32.70 -24.62 58.33
CA LYS A 113 32.66 -23.43 59.19
C LYS A 113 33.33 -22.19 58.56
N GLN A 114 33.63 -22.25 57.26
CA GLN A 114 34.20 -21.18 56.47
C GLN A 114 33.15 -20.66 55.49
N SER A 115 33.11 -19.34 55.30
CA SER A 115 32.24 -18.76 54.27
C SER A 115 32.84 -19.03 52.89
N LEU A 116 32.03 -19.57 51.97
CA LEU A 116 32.34 -19.48 50.55
C LEU A 116 31.99 -18.05 50.14
N ALA A 117 32.86 -17.11 50.48
CA ALA A 117 32.73 -15.72 50.03
C ALA A 117 33.15 -15.66 48.55
N THR A 118 32.39 -14.91 47.77
CA THR A 118 32.76 -14.47 46.42
C THR A 118 34.08 -13.71 46.45
#